data_AF-A0A957TVP6-F1
#
_entry.id   AF-A0A957TVP6-F1
#
_cell.length_a   1.000
_cell.length_b   1.000
_cell.length_c   1.000
_cell.angle_alpha   90.00
_cell.angle_beta   90.00
_cell.angle_gamma   90.00
#
_symmetry.space_group_name_H-M   'P 1'
#
loop_
_entity.id
_entity.type
_entity.pdbx_description
1 polymer ?
#
loop_
_entity_poly.entity_id
_entity_poly.type
_entity_poly.pdbx_seq_one_letter_code
_entity_poly.pdbx_strand_id
1 'polypeptide(L)'
;MGPESVVVTRTPVMLSRVADSLYWMSRYLERAKHTARVVDVHLDLMLDQPESVAKQHREYLLAGFQLPTEFGSAKDDYELTRWLTFEANNPNSIASCIAAARQNARQLREQISTEMWQQI
;
A
#
# COMPACT_ATOMS: atom_id res chain seq x y z
N MET A 1 -36.14 40.54 12.18
CA MET A 1 -35.73 39.87 10.93
C MET A 1 -34.22 39.68 10.98
N GLY A 2 -33.77 38.57 11.56
CA GLY A 2 -32.37 38.15 11.52
C GLY A 2 -32.25 36.96 10.55
N PRO A 3 -31.13 36.79 9.83
CA PRO A 3 -31.01 35.75 8.82
C PRO A 3 -30.83 34.38 9.50
N GLU A 4 -31.72 33.45 9.16
CA GLU A 4 -31.59 32.04 9.52
C GLU A 4 -30.33 31.46 8.86
N SER A 5 -29.38 31.05 9.68
CA SER A 5 -28.20 30.31 9.24
C SER A 5 -28.64 28.89 8.89
N VAL A 6 -28.76 28.61 7.59
CA VAL A 6 -28.98 27.27 7.07
C VAL A 6 -27.75 26.42 7.38
N VAL A 7 -27.84 25.63 8.45
CA VAL A 7 -26.86 24.59 8.76
C VAL A 7 -27.03 23.49 7.71
N VAL A 8 -26.20 23.55 6.66
CA VAL A 8 -26.05 22.43 5.72
C VAL A 8 -25.35 21.31 6.48
N THR A 9 -26.13 20.41 7.07
CA THR A 9 -25.62 19.14 7.55
C THR A 9 -25.14 18.36 6.34
N ARG A 10 -23.82 18.29 6.14
CA ARG A 10 -23.23 17.28 5.26
C ARG A 10 -23.60 15.93 5.86
N THR A 11 -24.66 15.31 5.38
CA THR A 11 -24.87 13.87 5.57
C THR A 11 -23.57 13.19 5.14
N PRO A 12 -22.86 12.47 6.03
CA PRO A 12 -21.74 11.66 5.57
C PRO A 12 -22.31 10.75 4.49
N VAL A 13 -21.71 10.78 3.30
CA VAL A 13 -22.14 9.94 2.19
C VAL A 13 -22.18 8.51 2.74
N MET A 14 -23.38 7.97 2.92
CA MET A 14 -23.63 6.57 3.26
C MET A 14 -23.21 5.73 2.05
N LEU A 15 -21.90 5.63 1.81
CA LEU A 15 -21.32 4.56 1.02
C LEU A 15 -21.58 3.28 1.81
N SER A 16 -22.25 2.33 1.18
CA SER A 16 -22.47 1.00 1.73
C SER A 16 -21.16 0.47 2.31
N ARG A 17 -21.20 -0.09 3.53
CA ARG A 17 -20.03 -0.75 4.17
C ARG A 17 -19.39 -1.79 3.24
N VAL A 18 -20.20 -2.41 2.37
CA VAL A 18 -19.75 -3.33 1.32
C VAL A 18 -18.93 -2.59 0.26
N ALA A 19 -19.41 -1.45 -0.23
CA ALA A 19 -18.69 -0.64 -1.22
C ALA A 19 -17.37 -0.11 -0.67
N ASP A 20 -17.33 0.34 0.58
CA ASP A 20 -16.11 0.80 1.23
C ASP A 20 -15.09 -0.35 1.38
N SER A 21 -15.54 -1.52 1.86
CA SER A 21 -14.66 -2.70 1.99
C SER A 21 -14.13 -3.17 0.63
N LEU A 22 -14.96 -3.15 -0.43
CA LEU A 22 -14.54 -3.52 -1.78
C LEU A 22 -13.50 -2.55 -2.34
N TYR A 23 -13.74 -1.25 -2.15
CA TYR A 23 -12.81 -0.21 -2.56
C TYR A 23 -11.45 -0.39 -1.89
N TRP A 24 -11.42 -0.48 -0.56
CA TRP A 24 -10.16 -0.60 0.17
C TRP A 24 -9.45 -1.91 -0.10
N MET A 25 -10.15 -3.04 -0.16
CA MET A 25 -9.56 -4.32 -0.57
C MET A 25 -8.84 -4.20 -1.91
N SER A 26 -9.51 -3.65 -2.93
CA SER A 26 -8.95 -3.48 -4.27
C SER A 26 -7.74 -2.54 -4.26
N ARG A 27 -7.81 -1.44 -3.49
CA ARG A 27 -6.72 -0.48 -3.35
C ARG A 27 -5.49 -1.09 -2.67
N TYR A 28 -5.68 -1.93 -1.66
CA TYR A 28 -4.57 -2.62 -1.00
C TYR A 28 -3.94 -3.69 -1.89
N LEU A 29 -4.74 -4.46 -2.64
CA LEU A 29 -4.20 -5.42 -3.61
C LEU A 29 -3.39 -4.73 -4.72
N GLU A 30 -3.90 -3.62 -5.26
CA GLU A 30 -3.17 -2.85 -6.28
C GLU A 30 -1.86 -2.28 -5.73
N ARG A 31 -1.87 -1.79 -4.47
CA ARG A 31 -0.66 -1.30 -3.82
C ARG A 31 0.36 -2.41 -3.60
N ALA A 32 -0.05 -3.57 -3.11
CA ALA A 32 0.81 -4.73 -2.93
C ALA A 32 1.47 -5.13 -4.26
N LYS A 33 0.68 -5.21 -5.34
CA LYS A 33 1.17 -5.52 -6.69
C LYS A 33 2.13 -4.47 -7.23
N HIS A 34 1.81 -3.19 -7.05
CA HIS A 34 2.68 -2.09 -7.48
C HIS A 34 4.03 -2.14 -6.74
N THR A 35 4.02 -2.30 -5.42
CA THR A 35 5.25 -2.42 -4.62
C THR A 35 6.06 -3.64 -5.05
N ALA A 36 5.43 -4.80 -5.24
CA ALA A 36 6.12 -6.01 -5.72
C ALA A 36 6.82 -5.78 -7.06
N ARG A 37 6.14 -5.16 -8.03
CA ARG A 37 6.72 -4.85 -9.34
C ARG A 37 7.89 -3.88 -9.25
N VAL A 38 7.78 -2.84 -8.41
CA VAL A 38 8.86 -1.87 -8.24
C VAL A 38 10.09 -2.51 -7.63
N VAL A 39 9.90 -3.37 -6.62
CA VAL A 39 10.98 -4.14 -5.98
C VAL A 39 11.64 -5.09 -6.96
N ASP A 40 10.85 -5.85 -7.73
CA ASP A 40 11.32 -6.79 -8.75
C ASP A 40 12.21 -6.08 -9.79
N VAL A 41 11.71 -5.00 -10.38
CA VAL A 41 12.47 -4.18 -11.35
C VAL A 41 13.71 -3.56 -10.72
N HIS A 42 13.64 -3.09 -9.47
CA HIS A 42 14.81 -2.54 -8.78
C HIS A 42 15.91 -3.57 -8.62
N LEU A 43 15.57 -4.75 -8.11
CA LEU A 43 16.54 -5.83 -7.91
C LEU A 43 17.20 -6.23 -9.23
N ASP A 44 16.42 -6.38 -10.31
CA ASP A 44 16.96 -6.69 -11.64
C ASP A 44 17.87 -5.60 -12.18
N LEU A 45 17.49 -4.33 -12.03
CA LEU A 45 18.29 -3.20 -12.53
C LEU A 45 19.61 -3.03 -11.79
N MET A 46 19.65 -3.38 -10.50
CA MET A 46 20.84 -3.19 -9.67
C MET A 46 21.85 -4.34 -9.77
N LEU A 47 21.50 -5.45 -10.45
CA LEU A 47 22.45 -6.51 -10.76
C LEU A 47 23.65 -5.94 -11.54
N ASP A 48 24.86 -6.27 -11.08
CA ASP A 48 26.14 -5.83 -11.65
C ASP A 48 26.34 -4.30 -11.74
N GLN A 49 25.55 -3.50 -11.02
CA GLN A 49 25.73 -2.05 -10.97
C GLN A 49 26.78 -1.63 -9.93
N PRO A 50 27.50 -0.50 -10.17
CA PRO A 50 28.31 0.12 -9.13
C PRO A 50 27.46 0.58 -7.95
N GLU A 51 27.98 0.43 -6.72
CA GLU A 51 27.28 0.82 -5.47
C GLU A 51 26.82 2.29 -5.48
N SER A 52 27.57 3.19 -6.14
CA SER A 52 27.17 4.60 -6.25
C SER A 52 25.87 4.79 -7.03
N VAL A 53 25.66 4.00 -8.10
CA VAL A 53 24.44 4.03 -8.91
C VAL A 53 23.31 3.37 -8.13
N ALA A 54 23.60 2.24 -7.47
CA ALA A 54 22.61 1.53 -6.65
C ALA A 54 22.07 2.40 -5.52
N LYS A 55 22.96 3.10 -4.81
CA LYS A 55 22.58 4.07 -3.78
C LYS A 55 21.68 5.18 -4.33
N GLN A 56 22.02 5.79 -5.45
CA GLN A 56 21.21 6.85 -6.05
C GLN A 56 19.81 6.35 -6.44
N HIS A 57 19.72 5.14 -7.01
CA HIS A 57 18.43 4.51 -7.32
C HIS A 57 17.60 4.21 -6.06
N ARG A 58 18.22 3.70 -4.99
CA ARG A 58 17.56 3.51 -3.70
C ARG A 58 16.97 4.80 -3.16
N GLU A 59 17.72 5.91 -3.22
CA GLU A 59 17.25 7.23 -2.79
C GLU A 59 16.02 7.69 -3.59
N TYR A 60 15.98 7.46 -4.90
CA TYR A 60 14.81 7.76 -5.72
C TYR A 60 13.59 6.91 -5.38
N LEU A 61 13.78 5.62 -5.10
CA LEU A 61 12.70 4.74 -4.66
C LEU A 61 12.11 5.20 -3.33
N LEU A 62 12.96 5.50 -2.35
CA LEU A 62 12.54 6.00 -1.04
C LEU A 62 11.70 7.28 -1.17
N ALA A 63 12.14 8.21 -2.03
CA ALA A 63 11.40 9.43 -2.34
C ALA A 63 10.05 9.13 -3.02
N GLY A 64 10.02 8.19 -3.99
CA GLY A 64 8.80 7.79 -4.70
C GLY A 64 7.73 7.17 -3.78
N PHE A 65 8.15 6.45 -2.75
CA PHE A 65 7.25 5.89 -1.73
C PHE A 65 6.93 6.86 -0.58
N GLN A 66 7.43 8.10 -0.62
CA GLN A 66 7.27 9.12 0.43
C GLN A 66 7.69 8.60 1.81
N LEU A 67 8.75 7.80 1.83
CA LEU A 67 9.25 7.21 3.06
C LEU A 67 10.14 8.21 3.77
N PRO A 68 10.06 8.32 5.11
CA PRO A 68 11.00 9.15 5.86
C PRO A 68 12.43 8.71 5.54
N THR A 69 13.31 9.65 5.23
CA THR A 69 14.73 9.40 4.90
C THR A 69 15.47 8.69 6.05
N GLU A 70 14.90 8.71 7.25
CA GLU A 70 15.31 7.97 8.45
C GLU A 70 15.22 6.45 8.26
N PHE A 71 14.29 5.98 7.41
CA PHE A 71 14.22 4.60 6.91
C PHE A 71 15.13 4.37 5.69
N GLY A 72 15.67 5.45 5.11
CA GLY A 72 16.75 5.44 4.11
C GLY A 72 18.10 4.96 4.65
N SER A 73 18.12 4.47 5.90
CA SER A 73 19.15 3.62 6.47
C SER A 73 19.11 2.17 5.95
N ALA A 74 18.34 1.83 4.90
CA ALA A 74 18.60 0.57 4.19
C ALA A 74 20.05 0.60 3.72
N LYS A 75 20.93 -0.09 4.44
CA LYS A 75 22.38 -0.06 4.20
C LYS A 75 22.70 -0.69 2.85
N ASP A 76 21.80 -1.56 2.39
CA ASP A 76 21.86 -2.30 1.14
C ASP A 76 20.45 -2.51 0.54
N ASP A 77 20.40 -3.09 -0.66
CA ASP A 77 19.16 -3.42 -1.35
C ASP A 77 18.32 -4.48 -0.63
N TYR A 78 18.96 -5.32 0.19
CA TYR A 78 18.28 -6.36 0.96
C TYR A 78 17.40 -5.76 2.05
N GLU A 79 17.92 -4.83 2.84
CA GLU A 79 17.15 -4.13 3.89
C GLU A 79 15.98 -3.35 3.28
N LEU A 80 16.20 -2.67 2.15
CA LEU A 80 15.14 -1.95 1.43
C LEU A 80 14.03 -2.91 0.98
N THR A 81 14.42 -4.02 0.35
CA THR A 81 13.50 -5.06 -0.14
C THR A 81 12.72 -5.68 1.00
N ARG A 82 13.39 -6.04 2.11
CA ARG A 82 12.76 -6.59 3.31
C ARG A 82 11.74 -5.61 3.87
N TRP A 83 12.07 -4.32 3.93
CA TRP A 83 11.19 -3.29 4.47
C TRP A 83 9.95 -3.05 3.60
N LEU A 84 10.11 -3.04 2.27
CA LEU A 84 9.00 -2.92 1.32
C LEU A 84 8.13 -4.19 1.23
N THR A 85 8.68 -5.35 1.59
CA THR A 85 7.97 -6.63 1.44
C THR A 85 7.32 -7.11 2.73
N PHE A 86 8.04 -7.11 3.85
CA PHE A 86 7.67 -7.85 5.06
C PHE A 86 7.47 -7.01 6.32
N GLU A 87 7.87 -5.73 6.33
CA GLU A 87 7.80 -4.93 7.55
C GLU A 87 6.36 -4.60 7.92
N ALA A 88 5.92 -5.06 9.10
CA ALA A 88 4.55 -4.89 9.58
C ALA A 88 4.25 -3.45 10.02
N ASN A 89 5.28 -2.71 10.45
CA ASN A 89 5.16 -1.29 10.80
C ASN A 89 5.09 -0.39 9.56
N ASN A 90 5.34 -0.94 8.37
CA ASN A 90 5.17 -0.24 7.11
C ASN A 90 3.77 -0.55 6.55
N PRO A 91 2.82 0.40 6.56
CA PRO A 91 1.48 0.18 6.02
C PRO A 91 1.47 0.00 4.49
N ASN A 92 2.54 0.39 3.82
CA ASN A 92 2.72 0.23 2.37
C ASN A 92 3.49 -1.04 2.00
N SER A 93 3.91 -1.86 2.98
CA SER A 93 4.58 -3.13 2.68
C SER A 93 3.60 -4.10 2.02
N ILE A 94 4.14 -5.02 1.22
CA ILE A 94 3.34 -6.06 0.56
C ILE A 94 2.56 -6.87 1.61
N ALA A 95 3.22 -7.29 2.69
CA ALA A 95 2.60 -8.02 3.79
C ALA A 95 1.46 -7.23 4.45
N SER A 96 1.68 -5.97 4.80
CA SER A 96 0.66 -5.11 5.42
C SER A 96 -0.53 -4.86 4.50
N CYS A 97 -0.28 -4.62 3.21
CA CYS A 97 -1.33 -4.44 2.21
C CYS A 97 -2.17 -5.71 2.03
N ILE A 98 -1.53 -6.89 1.93
CA ILE A 98 -2.25 -8.17 1.84
C ILE A 98 -3.07 -8.41 3.11
N ALA A 99 -2.50 -8.17 4.30
CA ALA A 99 -3.22 -8.32 5.56
C ALA A 99 -4.46 -7.41 5.63
N ALA A 100 -4.33 -6.15 5.20
CA ALA A 100 -5.44 -5.21 5.12
C ALA A 100 -6.49 -5.63 4.08
N ALA A 101 -6.06 -6.13 2.91
CA ALA A 101 -6.96 -6.67 1.89
C ALA A 101 -7.76 -7.87 2.42
N ARG A 102 -7.10 -8.83 3.08
CA ARG A 102 -7.74 -9.98 3.73
C ARG A 102 -8.75 -9.56 4.78
N GLN A 103 -8.43 -8.53 5.58
CA GLN A 103 -9.37 -8.03 6.58
C GLN A 103 -10.62 -7.41 5.95
N ASN A 104 -10.48 -6.67 4.86
CA ASN A 104 -11.63 -6.17 4.09
C ASN A 104 -12.42 -7.32 3.43
N ALA A 105 -11.73 -8.31 2.87
CA ALA A 105 -12.37 -9.50 2.30
C ALA A 105 -13.19 -10.30 3.33
N ARG A 106 -12.76 -10.35 4.60
CA ARG A 106 -13.53 -11.00 5.69
C ARG A 106 -14.88 -10.34 5.91
N GLN A 107 -14.91 -9.00 5.85
CA GLN A 107 -16.15 -8.24 5.98
C GLN A 107 -17.12 -8.48 4.82
N LEU A 108 -16.58 -8.97 3.70
CA LEU A 108 -17.28 -9.24 2.47
C LEU A 108 -17.52 -10.73 2.20
N ARG A 109 -17.28 -11.60 3.19
CA ARG A 109 -17.21 -13.05 2.96
C ARG A 109 -18.49 -13.63 2.34
N GLU A 110 -19.64 -13.04 2.62
CA GLU A 110 -20.94 -13.45 2.06
C GLU A 110 -21.18 -12.88 0.65
N GLN A 111 -20.44 -11.86 0.23
CA GLN A 111 -20.59 -11.16 -1.04
C GLN A 111 -19.54 -11.56 -2.10
N ILE A 112 -18.42 -12.15 -1.69
CA ILE A 112 -17.36 -12.63 -2.60
C ILE A 112 -17.40 -14.16 -2.77
N SER A 113 -16.95 -14.64 -3.92
CA SER A 113 -16.84 -16.08 -4.16
C SER A 113 -15.77 -16.71 -3.26
N THR A 114 -15.93 -18.00 -2.96
CA THR A 114 -14.91 -18.77 -2.21
C THR A 114 -13.56 -18.77 -2.94
N GLU A 115 -13.57 -18.82 -4.27
CA GLU A 115 -12.36 -18.76 -5.10
C GLU A 115 -11.63 -17.41 -4.93
N MET A 116 -12.37 -16.29 -4.98
CA MET A 116 -11.79 -14.96 -4.74
C MET A 116 -11.21 -14.85 -3.32
N TRP A 117 -11.91 -15.38 -2.32
CA TRP A 117 -11.42 -15.42 -0.94
C TRP A 117 -10.13 -16.24 -0.77
N GLN A 118 -9.96 -17.32 -1.54
CA GLN A 118 -8.77 -18.18 -1.48
C GLN A 118 -7.56 -17.56 -2.18
N GLN A 119 -7.77 -16.69 -3.17
CA GLN A 119 -6.70 -16.01 -3.92
C GLN A 119 -6.08 -14.83 -3.17
N ILE A 120 -6.76 -14.31 -2.15
CA ILE A 120 -6.29 -13.23 -1.24
C ILE A 120 -5.76 -13.88 0.04
#